data_AF-A0A7W6CZR6-F1
#
_entry.id   AF-A0A7W6CZR6-F1
#
_cell.length_a   1.000
_cell.length_b   1.000
_cell.length_c   1.000
_cell.angle_alpha   90.00
_cell.angle_beta   90.00
_cell.angle_gamma   90.00
#
_symmetry.space_group_name_H-M   'P 1'
#
loop_
_entity.id
_entity.type
_entity.pdbx_description
1 polymer ?
#
loop_
_entity_poly.entity_id
_entity_poly.type
_entity_poly.pdbx_seq_one_letter_code
_entity_poly.pdbx_strand_id
1 'polypeptide(L)' 'MDTLKLPLSRHDAELLGQALDVYATTLMCAPLGLGLEMLGAVRNLRGRLEAAADQEDAVREATDDPEGNVLLFARA' A
#
# COMPACT_ATOMS: atom_id res chain seq x y z
N MET A 1 13.38 -8.44 -2.02
CA MET A 1 12.22 -7.70 -1.49
C MET A 1 11.04 -8.05 -2.37
N ASP A 2 10.04 -8.76 -1.83
CA ASP A 2 8.89 -9.23 -2.60
C ASP A 2 7.91 -8.08 -2.88
N THR A 3 7.92 -7.61 -4.11
CA THR A 3 6.91 -6.71 -4.68
C THR A 3 5.55 -7.41 -4.57
N LEU A 4 4.53 -6.73 -4.04
CA LEU A 4 3.16 -7.27 -4.06
C LEU A 4 2.80 -7.56 -5.52
N LYS A 5 2.54 -8.84 -5.84
CA LYS A 5 2.19 -9.28 -7.21
C LYS A 5 0.69 -9.13 -7.53
N LEU A 6 -0.05 -8.42 -6.68
CA LEU A 6 -1.49 -8.25 -6.83
C LEU A 6 -1.74 -6.86 -7.43
N PRO A 7 -2.39 -6.74 -8.60
CA PRO A 7 -2.97 -5.47 -9.00
C PRO A 7 -4.04 -5.14 -7.96
N LEU A 8 -3.85 -4.03 -7.24
CA LEU A 8 -4.67 -3.68 -6.11
C LEU A 8 -5.21 -2.30 -6.35
N SER A 9 -6.53 -2.19 -6.51
CA SER A 9 -7.18 -0.91 -6.75
C SER A 9 -7.01 0.01 -5.54
N ARG A 10 -6.91 1.33 -5.75
CA ARG A 10 -6.91 2.29 -4.63
C ARG A 10 -8.05 2.09 -3.64
N HIS A 11 -9.25 1.77 -4.13
CA HIS A 11 -10.40 1.49 -3.28
C HIS A 11 -10.17 0.26 -2.37
N ASP A 12 -9.61 -0.81 -2.93
CA ASP A 12 -9.28 -2.03 -2.16
C ASP A 12 -8.14 -1.77 -1.17
N ALA A 13 -7.17 -0.93 -1.53
CA ALA A 13 -6.07 -0.52 -0.65
C ALA A 13 -6.60 0.21 0.59
N GLU A 14 -7.54 1.13 0.39
CA GLU A 14 -8.18 1.88 1.48
C GLU A 14 -8.99 0.97 2.40
N LEU A 15 -9.79 0.05 1.84
CA LEU A 15 -10.56 -0.93 2.63
C LEU A 15 -9.66 -1.85 3.45
N LEU A 16 -8.59 -2.38 2.84
CA LEU A 16 -7.61 -3.21 3.53
C LEU A 16 -6.84 -2.42 4.59
N GLY A 17 -6.51 -1.15 4.31
CA GLY A 17 -5.89 -0.24 5.28
C GLY A 17 -6.75 -0.04 6.52
N GLN A 18 -8.06 0.20 6.35
CA GLN A 18 -9.00 0.33 7.45
C GLN A 18 -9.11 -0.97 8.27
N ALA A 19 -9.16 -2.13 7.60
CA ALA A 19 -9.19 -3.42 8.28
C ALA A 19 -7.90 -3.66 9.11
N LEU A 20 -6.74 -3.27 8.58
CA LEU A 20 -5.45 -3.34 9.29
C LEU A 20 -5.41 -2.39 10.50
N ASP A 21 -6.03 -1.21 10.41
CA ASP A 21 -6.11 -0.26 11.53
C ASP A 21 -6.98 -0.80 12.67
N VAL A 22 -8.12 -1.44 12.35
CA VAL A 22 -8.97 -2.12 13.34
C VAL A 22 -8.22 -3.29 14.00
N TYR A 23 -7.50 -4.08 13.19
CA TYR A 23 -6.71 -5.20 13.70
C TYR A 23 -5.54 -4.72 14.58
N ALA A 24 -4.83 -3.66 14.19
CA ALA A 24 -3.80 -3.03 15.00
C ALA A 24 -4.35 -2.53 16.35
N THR A 25 -5.55 -1.94 16.35
CA THR A 25 -6.23 -1.53 17.58
C THR A 25 -6.51 -2.73 18.49
N THR A 26 -6.95 -3.85 17.91
CA THR A 26 -7.16 -5.10 18.65
C THR A 26 -5.86 -5.63 19.25
N LEU A 27 -4.75 -5.56 18.50
CA LEU A 27 -3.43 -5.99 18.98
C LEU A 27 -2.89 -5.12 20.11
N MET A 28 -3.20 -3.81 20.13
CA MET A 28 -2.84 -2.93 21.26
C MET A 28 -3.55 -3.30 22.56
N CYS A 29 -4.71 -3.95 22.47
CA CYS A 29 -5.48 -4.45 23.61
C CYS A 29 -5.08 -5.89 24.03
N ALA A 30 -4.19 -6.54 23.28
CA ALA A 30 -3.75 -7.90 23.60
C ALA A 30 -2.84 -7.91 24.85
N PRO A 31 -2.81 -9.01 25.62
CA PRO A 31 -1.90 -9.16 26.75
C PRO A 31 -0.45 -8.87 26.36
N LEU A 32 0.25 -8.13 27.23
CA LEU A 32 1.60 -7.59 27.00
C LEU A 32 2.54 -8.65 26.41
N GLY A 33 3.08 -8.35 25.22
CA GLY A 33 4.12 -9.15 24.56
C GLY A 33 3.65 -9.94 23.33
N LEU A 34 2.38 -10.35 23.25
CA LEU A 34 1.90 -11.16 22.12
C LEU A 34 1.59 -10.34 20.86
N GLY A 35 1.23 -9.06 21.03
CA GLY A 35 0.75 -8.22 19.93
C GLY A 35 1.81 -7.39 19.21
N LEU A 36 3.02 -7.22 19.77
CA LEU A 36 3.98 -6.22 19.29
C LEU A 36 4.64 -6.58 17.96
N GLU A 37 5.06 -7.84 17.78
CA GLU A 37 5.62 -8.30 16.50
C GLU A 37 4.56 -8.24 15.38
N MET A 38 3.33 -8.67 15.71
CA MET A 38 2.20 -8.61 14.80
C MET A 38 1.84 -7.17 14.44
N LEU A 39 1.90 -6.23 15.40
CA LEU A 39 1.67 -4.81 15.17
C LEU A 39 2.70 -4.23 14.19
N GLY A 40 3.96 -4.63 14.30
CA GLY A 40 5.02 -4.27 13.35
C GLY A 40 4.73 -4.78 11.94
N ALA A 41 4.32 -6.05 11.81
CA ALA A 41 3.95 -6.64 10.54
C ALA A 41 2.74 -5.95 9.89
N VAL A 42 1.71 -5.63 10.69
CA VAL A 42 0.50 -4.93 10.24
C VAL A 42 0.81 -3.53 9.74
N ARG A 43 1.63 -2.76 10.47
CA ARG A 43 2.08 -1.43 10.03
C ARG A 43 2.92 -1.48 8.75
N ASN A 44 3.80 -2.47 8.64
CA ASN A 44 4.59 -2.67 7.42
C ASN A 44 3.70 -2.98 6.22
N LEU A 45 2.71 -3.88 6.39
CA LEU A 45 1.76 -4.24 5.35
C LEU A 45 0.91 -3.03 4.92
N ARG A 46 0.44 -2.22 5.87
CA ARG A 46 -0.31 -0.98 5.58
C ARG A 46 0.50 -0.03 4.69
N GLY A 47 1.76 0.24 5.03
CA GLY A 47 2.62 1.10 4.21
C GLY A 47 2.91 0.53 2.81
N ARG A 48 2.98 -0.81 2.67
CA ARG A 48 3.13 -1.45 1.35
C ARG A 48 1.87 -1.34 0.49
N LEU A 49 0.67 -1.40 1.10
CA LEU A 49 -0.59 -1.20 0.38
C LEU A 49 -0.74 0.24 -0.09
N GLU A 50 -0.38 1.21 0.76
CA GLU A 50 -0.38 2.63 0.42
C GLU A 50 0.57 2.93 -0.76
N ALA A 51 1.81 2.43 -0.69
CA ALA A 51 2.77 2.57 -1.78
C ALA A 51 2.31 1.90 -3.09
N ALA A 52 1.61 0.75 -3.01
CA ALA A 52 1.08 0.06 -4.18
C ALA A 52 -0.08 0.85 -4.82
N ALA A 53 -0.95 1.45 -4.02
CA ALA A 53 -2.04 2.30 -4.50
C ALA A 53 -1.51 3.58 -5.16
N ASP A 54 -0.53 4.24 -4.55
CA ASP A 54 0.12 5.42 -5.14
C ASP A 54 0.77 5.10 -6.49
N GLN A 55 1.39 3.92 -6.61
CA GLN A 55 1.97 3.46 -7.87
C GLN A 55 0.91 3.18 -8.93
N GLU A 56 -0.23 2.58 -8.56
CA GLU A 56 -1.35 2.35 -9.49
C GLU A 56 -1.92 3.68 -10.01
N ASP A 57 -2.13 4.65 -9.13
CA ASP A 57 -2.62 5.98 -9.52
C ASP A 57 -1.64 6.69 -10.45
N ALA A 58 -0.34 6.64 -10.16
CA ALA A 58 0.69 7.22 -11.02
C ALA A 58 0.72 6.55 -12.40
N VAL A 59 0.53 5.23 -12.48
CA VAL A 59 0.43 4.50 -13.75
C VAL A 59 -0.83 4.89 -14.52
N ARG A 60 -1.97 5.05 -13.82
CA ARG A 60 -3.22 5.48 -14.45
C ARG A 60 -3.12 6.90 -15.00
N GLU A 61 -2.60 7.84 -14.19
CA GLU A 61 -2.38 9.24 -14.61
C GLU A 61 -1.43 9.31 -15.81
N ALA A 62 -0.33 8.54 -15.79
CA ALA A 62 0.54 8.42 -16.94
C ALA A 62 -0.20 7.87 -18.16
N THR A 63 -1.07 6.88 -18.01
CA THR A 63 -1.81 6.30 -19.14
C THR A 63 -2.79 7.29 -19.77
N ASP A 64 -3.35 8.21 -18.97
CA ASP A 64 -4.32 9.21 -19.41
C ASP A 64 -3.68 10.46 -20.07
N ASP A 65 -2.37 10.72 -19.87
CA ASP A 65 -1.59 11.76 -20.59
C ASP A 65 -0.41 11.16 -21.40
N PRO A 66 -0.68 10.68 -22.62
CA PRO A 66 0.35 10.09 -23.48
C PRO A 66 1.37 11.12 -24.03
N GLU A 67 1.05 12.42 -24.05
CA GLU A 67 1.94 13.46 -24.61
C GLU A 67 3.02 13.90 -23.60
N GLY A 68 2.73 13.91 -22.29
CA GLY A 68 3.72 14.17 -21.24
C GLY A 68 4.73 13.01 -21.03
N ASN A 69 4.33 11.78 -21.34
CA ASN A 69 5.10 10.57 -21.04
C ASN A 69 6.34 10.35 -21.89
N VAL A 70 6.37 10.83 -23.13
CA VAL A 70 7.52 10.64 -24.02
C VAL A 70 8.79 11.27 -23.43
N LEU A 71 8.66 12.32 -22.62
CA LEU A 71 9.78 13.02 -21.99
C LEU A 71 10.38 12.28 -20.78
N LEU A 72 9.61 11.44 -20.09
CA LEU A 72 10.08 10.65 -18.93
C LEU A 72 10.90 9.42 -19.36
N PHE A 73 10.49 8.75 -20.45
CA PHE A 73 11.22 7.59 -20.98
C PHE A 73 12.42 7.96 -21.87
N ALA A 74 12.46 9.16 -22.44
CA ALA A 74 13.60 9.63 -23.23
C ALA A 74 14.79 10.13 -22.38
N ARG A 75 14.64 10.21 -21.05
CA ARG A 75 15.67 10.72 -20.12
C ARG A 75 16.28 9.63 -19.22
N ALA A 76 15.91 8.37 -19.41
CA ALA A 76 16.43 7.20 -18.70
C ALA A 76 17.56 6.52 -19.45
#